data_AF-A0A7X8ZHT3-F1
#
_entry.id   AF-A0A7X8ZHT3-F1
#
_cell.length_a   1.000
_cell.length_b   1.000
_cell.length_c   1.000
_cell.angle_alpha   90.00
_cell.angle_beta   90.00
_cell.angle_gamma   90.00
#
_symmetry.space_group_name_H-M   'P 1'
#
loop_
_entity.id
_entity.type
_entity.pdbx_description
1 polymer ?
#
loop_
_entity_poly.entity_id
_entity_poly.type
_entity_poly.pdbx_seq_one_letter_code
_entity_poly.pdbx_strand_id
1 'polypeptide(L)'
;MKTRVALVGIVVENLESTQRLNALLHDFGEYVIGRMGVPYRAKGICIISLALDAPETAISALAGKLGMLPGVSVKIVYATK
;
A
#
# COMPACT_ATOMS: atom_id res chain seq x y z
N MET A 1 -18.31 -3.78 -12.63
CA MET A 1 -16.87 -3.66 -12.95
C MET A 1 -16.16 -4.88 -12.39
N LYS A 2 -15.16 -5.44 -13.10
CA LYS A 2 -14.42 -6.61 -12.60
C LYS A 2 -13.37 -6.14 -11.59
N THR A 3 -13.38 -6.72 -10.40
CA THR A 3 -12.36 -6.47 -9.38
C THR A 3 -11.28 -7.57 -9.42
N ARG A 4 -10.14 -7.31 -8.79
CA ARG A 4 -9.03 -8.24 -8.65
C ARG A 4 -8.52 -8.19 -7.23
N VAL A 5 -8.17 -9.35 -6.69
CA VAL A 5 -7.48 -9.44 -5.41
C VAL A 5 -5.99 -9.19 -5.61
N ALA A 6 -5.40 -8.31 -4.79
CA ALA A 6 -3.98 -8.00 -4.84
C ALA A 6 -3.39 -7.78 -3.43
N LEU A 7 -2.11 -8.11 -3.30
CA LEU A 7 -1.26 -7.74 -2.17
C LEU A 7 -0.37 -6.57 -2.59
N VAL A 8 -0.45 -5.46 -1.87
CA VAL A 8 0.44 -4.31 -2.01
C VAL A 8 1.42 -4.30 -0.85
N GLY A 9 2.69 -4.56 -1.16
CA GLY A 9 3.80 -4.44 -0.23
C GLY A 9 4.39 -3.04 -0.29
N ILE A 10 4.51 -2.39 0.86
CA ILE A 10 4.98 -1.01 1.00
C ILE A 10 6.13 -1.00 2.01
N VAL A 11 7.25 -0.38 1.65
CA VAL A 11 8.38 -0.14 2.54
C VAL A 11 8.57 1.36 2.69
N VAL A 12 8.61 1.85 3.92
CA VAL A 12 8.73 3.26 4.27
C VAL A 12 10.06 3.48 4.97
N GLU A 13 10.94 4.22 4.32
CA GLU A 13 12.26 4.63 4.82
C GLU A 13 12.24 6.06 5.38
N ASN A 14 11.42 6.94 4.81
CA ASN A 14 11.16 8.27 5.36
C ASN A 14 9.87 8.27 6.18
N LEU A 15 9.98 8.29 7.51
CA LEU A 15 8.83 8.27 8.41
C LEU A 15 7.97 9.55 8.33
N GLU A 16 8.48 10.66 7.82
CA GLU A 16 7.66 11.86 7.60
C GLU A 16 6.57 11.62 6.54
N SER A 17 6.79 10.67 5.63
CA SER A 17 5.82 10.28 4.62
C SER A 17 4.63 9.50 5.19
N THR A 18 4.69 9.02 6.45
CA THR A 18 3.64 8.15 7.00
C THR A 18 2.27 8.83 7.10
N GLN A 19 2.23 10.14 7.35
CA GLN A 19 0.95 10.85 7.44
C GLN A 19 0.23 10.87 6.09
N ARG A 20 0.94 11.26 5.02
CA ARG A 20 0.39 11.28 3.65
C ARG A 20 0.06 9.87 3.16
N LEU A 21 0.92 8.90 3.48
CA LEU A 21 0.68 7.50 3.19
C LEU A 21 -0.61 7.00 3.85
N ASN A 22 -0.80 7.26 5.14
CA ASN A 22 -1.99 6.80 5.86
C ASN A 22 -3.28 7.46 5.34
N ALA A 23 -3.22 8.73 4.92
CA ALA A 23 -4.34 9.40 4.25
C ALA A 23 -4.69 8.69 2.93
N LEU A 24 -3.69 8.39 2.08
CA LEU A 24 -3.90 7.63 0.86
C LEU A 24 -4.47 6.23 1.14
N LEU A 25 -3.98 5.52 2.15
CA LEU A 25 -4.53 4.21 2.50
C LEU A 25 -5.98 4.30 2.99
N HIS A 26 -6.34 5.40 3.66
CA HIS A 26 -7.71 5.65 4.12
C HIS A 26 -8.66 5.96 2.95
N ASP A 27 -8.22 6.75 1.97
CA ASP A 27 -9.01 7.07 0.77
C ASP A 27 -9.40 5.82 -0.05
N PHE A 28 -8.60 4.77 0.02
CA PHE A 28 -8.85 3.48 -0.65
C PHE A 28 -9.41 2.42 0.32
N GLY A 29 -9.81 2.84 1.53
CA GLY A 29 -10.20 1.95 2.62
C GLY A 29 -11.37 1.02 2.30
N GLU A 30 -12.28 1.42 1.40
CA GLU A 30 -13.42 0.59 0.96
C GLU A 30 -12.98 -0.71 0.27
N TYR A 31 -11.79 -0.72 -0.33
CA TYR A 31 -11.25 -1.88 -1.05
C TYR A 31 -10.37 -2.78 -0.18
N VAL A 32 -10.10 -2.38 1.07
CA VAL A 32 -9.11 -3.05 1.94
C VAL A 32 -9.75 -4.26 2.62
N ILE A 33 -9.29 -5.46 2.26
CA ILE A 33 -9.65 -6.71 2.95
C ILE A 33 -8.92 -6.82 4.29
N GLY A 34 -7.66 -6.39 4.32
CA GLY A 34 -6.83 -6.46 5.51
C GLY A 34 -5.52 -5.70 5.35
N ARG A 35 -4.91 -5.35 6.48
CA ARG A 35 -3.59 -4.70 6.50
C ARG A 35 -2.76 -5.17 7.69
N MET A 36 -1.45 -5.27 7.47
CA MET A 36 -0.46 -5.54 8.50
C MET A 36 0.62 -4.46 8.44
N GLY A 37 0.98 -3.90 9.59
CA GLY A 37 2.10 -2.97 9.74
C GLY A 37 3.16 -3.56 10.65
N VAL A 38 4.42 -3.52 10.22
CA VAL A 38 5.57 -4.07 10.95
C VAL A 38 6.62 -2.97 11.06
N PRO A 39 6.70 -2.27 12.21
CA PRO A 39 7.74 -1.28 12.45
C PRO A 39 9.07 -1.98 12.71
N TYR A 40 10.01 -1.89 11.77
CA TYR A 40 11.33 -2.50 11.88
C TYR A 40 12.36 -1.48 12.38
N ARG A 41 12.28 -1.17 13.68
CA ARG A 41 13.08 -0.13 14.34
C ARG A 41 14.59 -0.28 14.15
N ALA A 42 15.10 -1.52 14.13
CA ALA A 42 16.53 -1.78 13.94
C ALA A 42 17.08 -1.29 12.59
N LYS A 43 16.22 -1.07 11.59
CA LYS A 43 16.57 -0.52 10.28
C LYS A 43 15.97 0.87 10.05
N GLY A 44 15.24 1.43 11.01
CA GLY A 44 14.56 2.73 10.85
C GLY A 44 13.46 2.73 9.79
N ILE A 45 12.91 1.56 9.42
CA ILE A 45 11.89 1.43 8.38
C ILE A 45 10.56 0.91 8.94
N CYS A 46 9.48 1.13 8.18
CA CYS A 46 8.19 0.48 8.41
C CYS A 46 7.77 -0.32 7.18
N ILE A 47 7.34 -1.56 7.39
CA ILE A 47 6.81 -2.43 6.33
C ILE A 47 5.30 -2.49 6.50
N ILE A 48 4.56 -2.25 5.41
CA ILE A 48 3.11 -2.35 5.39
C ILE A 48 2.71 -3.34 4.30
N SER A 49 1.84 -4.27 4.63
CA SER A 49 1.23 -5.20 3.69
C SER A 49 -0.27 -4.92 3.65
N LEU A 50 -0.81 -4.70 2.45
CA LEU A 50 -2.19 -4.33 2.24
C LEU A 50 -2.84 -5.33 1.27
N ALA A 51 -3.84 -6.06 1.74
CA ALA A 51 -4.66 -6.93 0.89
C ALA A 51 -5.89 -6.16 0.41
N LEU A 52 -6.11 -6.16 -0.90
CA LEU A 52 -7.14 -5.38 -1.58
C LEU A 52 -8.02 -6.27 -2.46
N ASP A 53 -9.30 -5.95 -2.58
CA ASP A 53 -10.18 -6.39 -3.67
C ASP A 53 -10.78 -5.13 -4.33
N ALA A 54 -10.25 -4.76 -5.49
CA ALA A 54 -10.58 -3.50 -6.13
C ALA A 54 -10.52 -3.60 -7.67
N PRO A 55 -11.11 -2.63 -8.40
CA PRO A 55 -10.80 -2.44 -9.81
C PRO A 55 -9.30 -2.25 -10.04
N GLU A 56 -8.77 -2.81 -11.12
CA GLU A 56 -7.33 -2.71 -11.44
C GLU A 56 -6.85 -1.26 -11.54
N THR A 57 -7.70 -0.36 -12.06
CA THR A 57 -7.43 1.08 -12.11
C THR A 57 -7.24 1.70 -10.72
N ALA A 58 -7.97 1.25 -9.71
CA ALA A 58 -7.83 1.72 -8.33
C ALA A 58 -6.52 1.22 -7.72
N ILE A 59 -6.17 -0.06 -7.94
CA ILE A 59 -4.90 -0.65 -7.45
C ILE A 59 -3.70 0.09 -8.06
N SER A 60 -3.71 0.31 -9.38
CA SER A 60 -2.66 1.05 -10.08
C SER A 60 -2.57 2.51 -9.63
N ALA A 61 -3.72 3.17 -9.42
CA ALA A 61 -3.74 4.55 -8.94
C ALA A 61 -3.17 4.67 -7.52
N LEU A 62 -3.53 3.76 -6.61
CA LEU A 62 -2.97 3.72 -5.25
C LEU A 62 -1.45 3.52 -5.28
N ALA A 63 -0.97 2.52 -6.04
CA ALA A 63 0.46 2.25 -6.12
C ALA A 63 1.26 3.41 -6.74
N GLY A 64 0.71 4.06 -7.77
CA GLY A 64 1.30 5.27 -8.36
C GLY A 64 1.42 6.40 -7.35
N LYS A 65 0.32 6.73 -6.63
CA LYS A 65 0.32 7.78 -5.60
C LYS A 65 1.30 7.48 -4.46
N LEU A 66 1.33 6.24 -3.98
CA LEU A 66 2.25 5.80 -2.93
C LEU A 66 3.71 5.87 -3.39
N GLY A 67 4.02 5.46 -4.63
CA GLY A 67 5.36 5.50 -5.20
C GLY A 67 5.91 6.91 -5.44
N MET A 68 5.06 7.94 -5.40
CA MET A 68 5.48 9.35 -5.46
C MET A 68 5.85 9.92 -4.08
N LEU A 69 5.59 9.20 -2.99
CA LEU A 69 5.95 9.66 -1.65
C LEU A 69 7.47 9.48 -1.44
N PRO A 70 8.18 10.49 -0.93
CA PRO A 70 9.60 10.38 -0.64
C PRO A 70 9.90 9.22 0.31
N GLY A 71 10.90 8.39 -0.03
CA GLY A 71 11.30 7.26 0.80
C GLY A 71 10.23 6.17 0.95
N VAL A 72 9.33 6.02 -0.04
CA VAL A 72 8.34 4.95 -0.06
C VAL A 72 8.55 4.08 -1.31
N SER A 73 8.70 2.77 -1.10
CA SER A 73 8.78 1.77 -2.17
C SER A 73 7.53 0.90 -2.16
N VAL A 74 7.00 0.59 -3.34
CA VAL A 74 5.76 -0.20 -3.48
C VAL A 74 5.94 -1.34 -4.48
N LYS A 75 5.39 -2.51 -4.16
CA LYS A 75 5.25 -3.66 -5.07
C LYS A 75 3.84 -4.23 -4.98
N ILE A 76 3.31 -4.64 -6.13
CA ILE A 76 1.98 -5.26 -6.23
C ILE A 76 2.16 -6.70 -6.67
N VAL A 77 1.46 -7.61 -6.00
CA VAL A 77 1.32 -9.02 -6.39
C VAL A 77 -0.17 -9.29 -6.55
N TYR A 78 -0.58 -9.64 -7.77
CA TYR A 78 -1.96 -10.00 -8.05
C TYR A 78 -2.22 -11.47 -7.70
N ALA A 79 -3.38 -11.77 -7.12
CA ALA A 79 -3.85 -13.14 -7.01
C ALA A 79 -4.06 -13.74 -8.41
N THR A 80 -3.76 -15.02 -8.55
CA THR A 80 -3.93 -15.77 -9.80
C THR A 80 -5.31 -16.41 -9.94
N LYS A 81 -6.15 -16.27 -8.92
CA LYS A 81 -7.50 -16.85 -8.85
C LYS A 81 -8.57 -15.81 -9.12
#